data_AF-A0A2D6IWN0-F1
#
_entry.id   AF-A0A2D6IWN0-F1
#
_cell.length_a   1.000
_cell.length_b   1.000
_cell.length_c   1.000
_cell.angle_alpha   90.00
_cell.angle_beta   90.00
_cell.angle_gamma   90.00
#
_symmetry.space_group_name_H-M   'P 1'
#
loop_
_entity.id
_entity.type
_entity.pdbx_description
1 polymer ?
#
loop_
_entity_poly.entity_id
_entity_poly.type
_entity_poly.pdbx_seq_one_letter_code
_entity_poly.pdbx_strand_id
1 'polypeptide(L)'
;MYSWWLLLIGVPVGIVAAWYFLRAKTTEEVVSVRREQKKSASVVVTKNQPRKQAQRYYGVSVQVDNNPCEAIKAIADHRYLSDEAPRLPLADCDRDDCRCM
;
A
#
# COMPACT_ATOMS: atom_id res chain seq x y z
N MET A 1 25.36 -57.95 1.35
CA MET A 1 23.98 -57.45 1.53
C MET A 1 23.92 -56.01 2.09
N TYR A 2 24.63 -55.03 1.50
CA TYR A 2 24.50 -53.59 1.89
C TYR A 2 24.44 -52.62 0.69
N SER A 3 24.57 -53.12 -0.54
CA SER A 3 24.64 -52.30 -1.76
C SER A 3 23.32 -51.56 -2.07
N TRP A 4 22.18 -52.11 -1.64
CA TRP A 4 20.87 -51.50 -1.92
C TRP A 4 20.48 -50.39 -0.94
N TRP A 5 21.06 -50.38 0.26
CA TRP A 5 20.73 -49.40 1.30
C TRP A 5 21.44 -48.06 1.10
N LEU A 6 22.65 -48.06 0.52
CA LEU A 6 23.41 -46.85 0.17
C LEU A 6 22.73 -46.01 -0.92
N LEU A 7 22.00 -46.63 -1.85
CA LEU A 7 21.27 -45.93 -2.91
C LEU A 7 19.98 -45.25 -2.40
N LEU A 8 19.32 -45.80 -1.37
CA LEU A 8 18.07 -45.24 -0.85
C LEU A 8 18.26 -43.97 -0.01
N ILE A 9 19.46 -43.73 0.54
CA ILE A 9 19.77 -42.52 1.34
C ILE A 9 20.41 -41.43 0.48
N GLY A 10 21.18 -41.78 -0.55
CA GLY A 10 21.84 -40.79 -1.41
C GLY A 10 20.87 -39.91 -2.20
N VAL A 11 19.77 -40.48 -2.69
CA VAL A 11 18.74 -39.76 -3.46
C VAL A 11 18.01 -38.69 -2.63
N PRO A 12 17.45 -38.99 -1.44
CA PRO A 12 16.77 -37.98 -0.64
C PRO A 12 17.71 -36.88 -0.15
N VAL A 13 18.97 -37.19 0.20
CA VAL A 13 19.97 -36.17 0.58
C VAL A 13 20.27 -35.24 -0.58
N GLY A 14 20.44 -35.77 -1.79
CA GLY A 14 20.63 -34.98 -3.00
C GLY A 14 19.43 -34.06 -3.30
N ILE A 15 18.21 -34.58 -3.18
CA ILE A 15 16.98 -33.80 -3.39
C ILE A 15 16.84 -32.68 -2.35
N VAL A 16 17.09 -32.97 -1.07
CA VAL A 16 17.01 -31.97 0.01
C VAL A 16 18.08 -30.90 -0.16
N ALA A 17 19.32 -31.28 -0.53
CA ALA A 17 20.39 -30.33 -0.81
C ALA A 17 20.05 -29.44 -2.02
N ALA A 18 19.54 -30.02 -3.11
CA ALA A 18 19.10 -29.27 -4.28
C ALA A 18 17.94 -28.32 -3.96
N TRP A 19 16.94 -28.77 -3.18
CA TRP A 19 15.80 -27.95 -2.77
C TRP A 19 16.21 -26.78 -1.87
N TYR A 20 17.13 -27.04 -0.94
CA TYR A 20 17.70 -26.01 -0.07
C TYR A 20 18.48 -24.96 -0.89
N PHE A 21 19.28 -25.41 -1.86
CA PHE A 21 20.05 -24.52 -2.74
C PHE A 21 19.17 -23.71 -3.71
N LEU A 22 18.09 -24.29 -4.21
CA LEU A 22 17.10 -23.61 -5.06
C LEU A 22 16.32 -22.55 -4.29
N ARG A 23 15.99 -22.80 -3.01
CA ARG A 23 15.32 -21.79 -2.17
C ARG A 23 16.21 -20.58 -1.87
N ALA A 24 17.51 -20.80 -1.64
CA ALA A 24 18.44 -19.72 -1.31
C ALA A 24 18.57 -18.64 -2.41
N LYS A 25 18.30 -18.98 -3.69
CA LYS A 25 18.43 -18.02 -4.81
C LYS A 25 17.24 -17.07 -5.03
N THR A 26 16.13 -17.23 -4.33
CA THR A 26 14.89 -16.44 -4.61
C THR A 26 14.74 -15.14 -3.81
N THR A 27 15.66 -14.84 -2.88
CA THR A 27 15.60 -13.64 -2.04
C THR A 27 16.23 -12.39 -2.64
N GLU A 28 17.00 -12.49 -3.72
CA GLU A 28 17.71 -11.34 -4.29
C GLU A 28 16.88 -10.56 -5.32
N GLU A 29 15.93 -11.21 -6.00
CA GLU A 29 15.18 -10.57 -7.09
C GLU A 29 14.04 -9.66 -6.60
N VAL A 30 13.47 -9.94 -5.41
CA VAL A 30 12.32 -9.18 -4.88
C VAL A 30 12.71 -7.75 -4.42
N VAL A 31 14.00 -7.48 -4.21
CA VAL A 31 14.50 -6.16 -3.77
C VAL A 31 14.59 -5.15 -4.91
N SER A 32 14.76 -5.59 -6.17
CA SER A 32 14.90 -4.68 -7.32
C SER A 32 13.55 -4.07 -7.74
N VAL A 33 12.44 -4.82 -7.63
CA VAL A 33 11.08 -4.33 -7.98
C VAL A 33 10.64 -3.16 -7.09
N ARG A 34 11.07 -3.12 -5.82
CA ARG A 34 10.69 -2.05 -4.88
C ARG A 34 11.41 -0.72 -5.16
N ARG A 35 12.52 -0.71 -5.91
CA ARG A 35 13.31 0.50 -6.18
C ARG A 35 12.80 1.32 -7.36
N GLU A 36 12.15 0.71 -8.35
CA GLU A 36 11.55 1.48 -9.46
C GLU A 36 10.30 2.26 -9.03
N GLN A 37 9.48 1.73 -8.11
CA GLN A 37 8.28 2.44 -7.66
C GLN A 37 8.56 3.73 -6.88
N LYS A 38 9.72 3.85 -6.21
CA LYS A 38 10.08 5.08 -5.48
C LYS A 38 10.56 6.22 -6.40
N LYS A 39 10.96 5.93 -7.65
CA LYS A 39 11.44 6.96 -8.59
C LYS A 39 10.31 7.72 -9.27
N SER A 40 9.09 7.18 -9.25
CA SER A 40 7.89 7.83 -9.81
C SER A 40 7.21 8.82 -8.85
N ALA A 41 7.64 8.91 -7.58
CA ALA A 41 7.08 9.85 -6.61
C ALA A 41 7.81 11.21 -6.55
N SER A 42 8.86 11.41 -7.35
CA SER A 42 9.57 12.70 -7.45
C SER A 42 9.75 13.11 -8.92
N VAL A 43 8.65 13.07 -9.67
CA VAL A 43 8.55 13.90 -10.87
C VAL A 43 8.31 15.32 -10.38
N VAL A 44 9.38 16.12 -10.45
CA VAL A 44 9.34 17.58 -10.34
C VAL A 44 8.21 18.08 -11.24
N VAL A 45 7.12 18.55 -10.62
CA VAL A 45 5.99 19.19 -11.31
C VAL A 45 6.48 20.54 -11.82
N THR A 46 7.14 20.53 -12.96
CA THR A 46 7.45 21.73 -13.74
C THR A 46 6.15 22.29 -14.28
N LYS A 47 5.85 23.51 -13.83
CA LYS A 47 4.63 24.27 -14.08
C LYS A 47 4.54 24.71 -15.54
N ASN A 48 4.15 23.81 -16.44
CA ASN A 48 3.56 24.18 -17.73
C ASN A 48 2.75 22.99 -18.31
N GLN A 49 1.57 22.75 -17.75
CA GLN A 49 0.66 21.73 -18.28
C GLN A 49 -0.45 22.40 -19.11
N PRO A 50 -0.72 21.92 -20.34
CA PRO A 50 -1.81 22.41 -21.18
C PRO A 50 -3.13 22.24 -20.42
N ARG A 51 -4.05 23.21 -20.54
CA ARG A 51 -5.35 23.25 -19.83
C ARG A 51 -5.95 21.84 -19.76
N LYS A 52 -5.81 21.20 -18.59
CA LYS A 52 -6.46 19.93 -18.28
C LYS A 52 -7.94 20.11 -18.60
N GLN A 53 -8.47 19.25 -19.45
CA GLN A 53 -9.91 19.05 -19.53
C GLN A 53 -10.39 18.91 -18.09
N ALA A 54 -11.22 19.84 -17.63
CA ALA A 54 -11.71 19.86 -16.27
C ALA A 54 -12.37 18.51 -16.03
N GLN A 55 -11.77 17.68 -15.18
CA GLN A 55 -12.38 16.44 -14.72
C GLN A 55 -13.73 16.85 -14.12
N ARG A 56 -14.82 16.53 -14.83
CA ARG A 56 -16.16 17.05 -14.50
C ARG A 56 -16.62 16.64 -13.11
N TYR A 57 -16.05 15.55 -12.59
CA TYR A 57 -16.32 15.02 -11.27
C TYR A 57 -14.98 14.69 -10.60
N TYR A 58 -14.84 15.03 -9.33
CA TYR A 58 -13.73 14.59 -8.49
C TYR A 58 -14.25 14.18 -7.10
N GLY A 59 -13.63 13.14 -6.53
CA GLY A 59 -13.98 12.60 -5.23
C GLY A 59 -13.06 13.10 -4.14
N VAL A 60 -13.60 13.24 -2.93
CA VAL A 60 -12.88 13.61 -1.72
C VAL A 60 -13.23 12.66 -0.58
N SER A 61 -12.33 12.52 0.38
CA SER A 61 -12.51 11.70 1.58
C SER A 61 -11.99 12.47 2.78
N VAL A 62 -12.65 12.29 3.92
CA VAL A 62 -12.23 12.90 5.18
C VAL A 62 -11.13 12.06 5.79
N GLN A 63 -10.05 12.68 6.27
CA GLN A 63 -9.00 11.99 7.01
C GLN A 63 -9.18 12.20 8.51
N VAL A 64 -9.13 11.09 9.25
CA VAL A 64 -9.09 11.11 10.71
C VAL A 64 -7.65 11.29 11.18
N ASP A 65 -7.44 12.27 12.04
CA ASP A 65 -6.19 12.53 12.74
C ASP A 65 -6.16 11.81 14.11
N ASN A 66 -5.25 12.20 15.00
CA ASN A 66 -5.06 11.51 16.28
C ASN A 66 -6.20 11.73 17.28
N ASN A 67 -7.06 12.75 17.09
CA ASN A 67 -8.12 13.07 18.03
C ASN A 67 -9.43 13.52 17.35
N PRO A 68 -10.08 12.67 16.53
CA PRO A 68 -11.25 13.06 15.76
C PRO A 68 -12.51 13.13 16.64
N CYS A 69 -13.37 14.11 16.37
CA CYS A 69 -14.70 14.21 16.98
C CYS A 69 -15.58 13.02 16.57
N GLU A 70 -16.66 12.74 17.30
CA GLU A 70 -17.52 11.59 17.02
C GLU A 70 -18.16 11.69 15.63
N ALA A 71 -18.55 12.90 15.23
CA ALA A 71 -19.12 13.17 13.92
C ALA A 71 -18.17 12.77 12.77
N ILE A 72 -16.86 13.05 12.91
CA ILE A 72 -15.87 12.67 11.88
C ILE A 72 -15.68 11.15 11.86
N LYS A 73 -15.61 10.49 13.03
CA LYS A 73 -15.48 9.02 13.08
C LYS A 73 -16.63 8.32 12.36
N ALA A 74 -17.84 8.86 12.48
CA ALA A 74 -19.01 8.31 11.79
C ALA A 74 -18.91 8.40 10.26
N ILE A 75 -18.21 9.42 9.73
CA ILE A 75 -18.12 9.66 8.29
C ILE A 75 -16.76 9.31 7.65
N ALA A 76 -15.76 8.94 8.46
CA ALA A 76 -14.37 8.78 8.02
C ALA A 76 -14.15 7.71 6.95
N ASP A 77 -15.00 6.68 6.90
CA ASP A 77 -14.90 5.59 5.92
C ASP A 77 -15.63 5.90 4.60
N HIS A 78 -16.28 7.08 4.49
CA HIS A 78 -17.07 7.45 3.33
C HIS A 78 -16.27 8.28 2.32
N ARG A 79 -16.61 8.10 1.03
CA ARG A 79 -16.13 8.92 -0.08
C ARG A 79 -17.26 9.76 -0.62
N TYR A 80 -16.97 11.01 -0.88
CA TYR A 80 -17.93 11.99 -1.36
C TYR A 80 -17.54 12.46 -2.75
N LEU A 81 -18.53 12.75 -3.60
CA LEU A 81 -18.30 13.67 -4.70
C LEU A 81 -18.03 15.05 -4.12
N SER A 82 -17.21 15.86 -4.79
CA SER A 82 -16.83 17.15 -4.21
C SER A 82 -18.00 18.09 -3.93
N ASP A 83 -19.10 17.99 -4.69
CA ASP A 83 -20.29 18.79 -4.47
C ASP A 83 -21.15 18.27 -3.29
N GLU A 84 -20.99 17.02 -2.91
CA GLU A 84 -21.75 16.34 -1.84
C GLU A 84 -20.96 16.19 -0.54
N ALA A 85 -19.69 16.57 -0.55
CA ALA A 85 -18.82 16.47 0.61
C ALA A 85 -19.33 17.37 1.74
N PRO A 86 -19.36 16.87 2.98
CA PRO A 86 -19.76 17.68 4.11
C PRO A 86 -18.77 18.84 4.28
N ARG A 87 -19.31 20.03 4.59
CA ARG A 87 -18.49 21.17 4.94
C ARG A 87 -17.82 20.90 6.28
N LEU A 88 -16.51 21.14 6.34
CA LEU A 88 -15.75 21.07 7.57
C LEU A 88 -15.63 22.48 8.17
N PRO A 89 -15.70 22.64 9.50
CA PRO A 89 -16.00 21.61 10.51
C PRO A 89 -17.45 21.13 10.46
N LEU A 90 -17.70 19.88 10.86
CA LEU A 90 -19.06 19.32 10.92
C LEU A 90 -19.90 20.06 11.97
N ALA A 91 -21.21 20.19 11.70
CA ALA A 91 -22.13 20.88 12.62
C ALA A 91 -22.16 20.22 14.02
N ASP A 92 -22.08 18.89 14.07
CA ASP A 92 -22.03 18.10 15.31
C ASP A 92 -20.60 17.86 15.83
N CYS A 93 -19.68 18.81 15.61
CA CYS A 93 -18.36 18.72 16.20
C CYS A 93 -18.41 19.03 17.70
N ASP A 94 -18.17 18.03 18.54
CA ASP A 94 -18.22 18.12 20.00
C ASP A 94 -16.93 18.67 20.65
N ARG A 95 -15.96 19.15 19.86
CA ARG A 95 -14.62 19.49 20.34
C ARG A 95 -14.14 20.85 19.88
N ASP A 96 -13.66 21.66 20.82
CA ASP A 96 -13.11 23.00 20.56
C ASP A 96 -11.82 22.98 19.70
N ASP A 97 -11.00 21.94 19.82
CA ASP A 97 -9.72 21.78 19.11
C ASP A 97 -9.76 20.66 18.03
N CYS A 98 -10.91 20.43 17.37
CA CYS A 98 -10.94 19.44 16.28
C CYS A 98 -10.12 19.89 15.07
N ARG A 99 -9.21 19.03 14.59
CA ARG A 99 -8.48 19.22 13.33
C ARG A 99 -9.10 18.39 12.21
N CYS A 100 -10.42 18.45 12.13
CA CYS A 100 -11.23 17.78 11.13
C CYS A 100 -10.76 18.22 9.71
N MET A 101 -10.13 17.32 8.92
CA MET A 101 -9.53 17.64 7.61
C MET A 101 -9.74 16.59 6.53
#